data_AF-A0AAV2SHI9-F1
#
_entry.id   AF-A0AAV2SHI9-F1
#
_cell.length_a   1.000
_cell.length_b   1.000
_cell.length_c   1.000
_cell.angle_alpha   90.00
_cell.angle_beta   90.00
_cell.angle_gamma   90.00
#
_symmetry.space_group_name_H-M   'P 1'
#
loop_
_entity.id
_entity.type
_entity.pdbx_description
1 polymer ?
#
loop_
_entity_poly.entity_id
_entity_poly.type
_entity_poly.pdbx_seq_one_letter_code
_entity_poly.pdbx_strand_id
1 'polypeptide(L)'
;LHELVEKYQKHRCGGYCLKSIKSKTGKFCKACRFGFPRKITTKLILFDVLESILGRRSSHLKRRLYHSARKEIEAMINDYHILLLTLWKGNMDIQFISEHSYALVDYITKYLTKADKSHLSNDDFGLDDSIIRK
;
A
#
# COMPACT_ATOMS: atom_id res chain seq x y z
N LEU A 1 6.94 1.96 24.55
CA LEU A 1 6.61 2.23 23.13
C LEU A 1 7.64 1.61 22.16
N HIS A 2 8.94 1.91 22.31
CA HIS A 2 10.01 1.39 21.45
C HIS A 2 9.91 -0.13 21.20
N GLU A 3 9.80 -0.93 22.26
CA GLU A 3 9.68 -2.39 22.17
C GLU A 3 8.47 -2.86 21.34
N LEU A 4 7.33 -2.16 21.44
CA LEU A 4 6.14 -2.49 20.66
C LEU A 4 6.36 -2.20 19.17
N VAL A 5 7.06 -1.10 18.86
CA VAL A 5 7.40 -0.74 17.47
C VAL A 5 8.35 -1.77 16.87
N GLU A 6 9.41 -2.14 17.60
CA GLU A 6 10.36 -3.15 17.14
C GLU A 6 9.72 -4.53 16.95
N LYS A 7 8.80 -4.90 17.85
CA LYS A 7 8.12 -6.20 17.81
C LYS A 7 7.07 -6.28 16.72
N TYR A 8 6.21 -5.27 16.60
CA TYR A 8 5.01 -5.33 15.76
C TYR A 8 5.09 -4.54 14.45
N GLN A 9 5.90 -3.48 14.38
CA GLN A 9 5.91 -2.56 13.22
C GLN A 9 7.17 -2.66 12.35
N LYS A 10 8.25 -3.28 12.84
CA LYS A 10 9.49 -3.43 12.10
C LYS A 10 9.33 -4.51 11.02
N HIS A 11 9.27 -4.08 9.77
CA HIS A 11 9.19 -4.96 8.62
C HIS A 11 10.48 -5.75 8.45
N ARG A 12 10.33 -7.05 8.20
CA ARG A 12 11.40 -7.96 7.78
C ARG A 12 10.98 -8.59 6.47
N CYS A 13 11.78 -8.38 5.43
CA CYS A 13 11.49 -8.93 4.12
C CYS A 13 11.53 -10.48 4.19
N GLY A 14 10.52 -11.12 3.61
CA GLY A 14 10.44 -12.57 3.47
C GLY A 14 9.88 -12.97 2.11
N GLY A 15 9.69 -14.27 1.88
CA GLY A 15 9.24 -14.79 0.58
C GLY A 15 7.91 -14.21 0.09
N TYR A 16 6.99 -13.88 1.01
CA TYR A 16 5.70 -13.28 0.66
C TYR A 16 5.81 -11.87 0.05
N CYS A 17 6.76 -11.07 0.53
CA CYS A 17 6.86 -9.67 0.13
C CYS A 17 7.92 -9.42 -0.94
N LEU A 18 8.98 -10.23 -1.01
CA LEU A 18 10.02 -10.10 -2.02
C LEU A 18 9.48 -10.53 -3.39
N LYS A 19 9.42 -9.59 -4.33
CA LYS A 19 9.03 -9.83 -5.71
C LYS A 19 10.17 -9.51 -6.65
N SER A 20 10.30 -10.29 -7.71
CA SER A 20 11.15 -9.95 -8.85
C SER A 20 10.47 -8.83 -9.64
N ILE A 21 11.12 -7.68 -9.72
CA ILE A 21 10.66 -6.51 -10.47
C ILE A 21 11.69 -6.23 -11.57
N LYS A 22 11.20 -5.92 -12.77
CA LYS A 22 12.06 -5.53 -13.88
C LYS A 22 12.47 -4.07 -13.70
N SER A 23 13.77 -3.79 -13.67
CA SER A 23 14.29 -2.43 -13.62
C SER A 23 14.07 -1.71 -14.96
N LYS A 24 14.23 -0.38 -14.96
CA LYS A 24 14.25 0.44 -16.18
C LYS A 24 15.34 -0.01 -17.17
N THR A 25 16.41 -0.62 -16.68
CA THR A 25 17.52 -1.17 -17.48
C THR A 25 17.27 -2.60 -17.96
N GLY A 26 16.08 -3.16 -17.70
CA GLY A 26 15.69 -4.51 -18.13
C GLY A 26 16.16 -5.65 -17.24
N LYS A 27 17.00 -5.38 -16.22
CA LYS A 27 17.49 -6.38 -15.26
C LYS A 27 16.43 -6.67 -14.20
N PHE A 28 16.29 -7.93 -13.80
CA PHE A 28 15.41 -8.30 -12.68
C PHE A 28 16.11 -8.05 -11.34
N CYS A 29 15.45 -7.31 -10.46
CA CYS A 29 15.88 -7.12 -9.08
C CYS A 29 14.79 -7.60 -8.11
N LYS A 30 15.20 -8.03 -6.92
CA LYS A 30 14.24 -8.33 -5.84
C LYS A 30 13.89 -7.03 -5.12
N ALA A 31 12.60 -6.75 -5.00
CA ALA A 31 12.10 -5.59 -4.27
C ALA A 31 10.90 -5.97 -3.39
N CYS A 32 10.74 -5.28 -2.27
CA CYS A 32 9.61 -5.51 -1.39
C CYS A 32 8.32 -4.97 -2.02
N ARG A 33 7.29 -5.80 -2.15
CA ARG A 33 5.96 -5.45 -2.68
C ARG A 33 5.31 -4.29 -1.93
N PHE A 34 5.70 -4.08 -0.66
CA PHE A 34 5.18 -3.03 0.21
C PHE A 34 5.98 -1.73 0.09
N GLY A 35 7.09 -1.71 -0.64
CA GLY A 35 7.93 -0.52 -0.82
C GLY A 35 8.86 -0.25 0.36
N PHE A 36 9.41 -1.31 0.97
CA PHE A 36 10.51 -1.22 1.94
C PHE A 36 11.88 -1.37 1.26
N PRO A 37 12.93 -0.66 1.72
CA PRO A 37 12.89 0.38 2.76
C PRO A 37 12.11 1.63 2.32
N ARG A 38 11.45 2.30 3.27
CA ARG A 38 10.77 3.59 3.02
C ARG A 38 11.82 4.64 2.69
N LYS A 39 11.43 5.62 1.86
CA LYS A 39 12.31 6.72 1.49
C LYS A 39 12.65 7.56 2.73
N ILE A 40 13.94 7.81 2.95
CA ILE A 40 14.44 8.71 4.00
C ILE A 40 14.21 10.14 3.53
N THR A 41 13.44 10.92 4.29
CA THR A 41 13.15 12.32 4.01
C THR A 41 13.11 13.12 5.31
N THR A 42 13.58 14.36 5.29
CA THR A 42 13.54 15.23 6.48
C THR A 42 12.21 15.94 6.66
N LYS A 43 11.39 16.00 5.60
CA LYS A 43 10.08 16.65 5.56
C LYS A 43 9.04 15.68 4.99
N LEU A 44 7.78 15.95 5.34
CA LEU A 44 6.63 15.34 4.68
C LEU A 44 6.62 15.77 3.21
N ILE A 45 6.58 14.80 2.30
CA ILE A 45 6.39 15.05 0.87
C ILE A 45 5.00 14.55 0.52
N LEU A 46 4.12 15.45 0.10
CA LEU A 46 2.79 15.12 -0.42
C LEU A 46 2.85 15.14 -1.95
N PHE A 47 2.27 14.13 -2.58
CA PHE A 47 2.12 14.05 -4.03
C PHE A 47 0.70 14.40 -4.43
N ASP A 48 0.53 14.72 -5.71
CA ASP A 48 -0.78 14.95 -6.28
C ASP A 48 -1.66 13.69 -6.20
N VAL A 49 -2.95 13.89 -5.96
CA VAL A 49 -3.92 12.81 -5.76
C VAL A 49 -4.13 12.04 -7.06
N LEU A 50 -4.24 12.74 -8.19
CA LEU A 50 -4.44 12.10 -9.49
C LEU A 50 -3.21 11.29 -9.89
N GLU A 51 -2.00 11.84 -9.72
CA GLU A 51 -0.75 11.09 -9.94
C GLU A 51 -0.67 9.83 -9.06
N SER A 52 -1.12 9.93 -7.80
CA SER A 52 -1.11 8.82 -6.86
C SER A 52 -2.13 7.74 -7.26
N ILE A 53 -3.30 8.11 -7.78
CA ILE A 53 -4.32 7.18 -8.27
C ILE A 53 -3.83 6.46 -9.53
N LEU A 54 -3.35 7.21 -10.53
CA LEU A 54 -2.80 6.65 -11.77
C LEU A 54 -1.59 5.75 -11.47
N GLY A 55 -0.77 6.15 -10.52
CA GLY A 55 0.37 5.38 -10.05
C GLY A 55 0.01 4.04 -9.42
N ARG A 56 -1.16 3.90 -8.79
CA ARG A 56 -1.62 2.59 -8.28
C ARG A 56 -1.97 1.61 -9.39
N ARG A 57 -2.47 2.13 -10.53
CA ARG A 57 -2.85 1.32 -11.69
C ARG A 57 -1.63 0.85 -12.50
N SER A 58 -0.53 1.60 -12.47
CA SER A 58 0.72 1.26 -13.16
C SER A 58 1.70 0.52 -12.25
N SER A 59 2.18 -0.65 -12.68
CA SER A 59 3.20 -1.43 -11.95
C SER A 59 4.52 -0.69 -11.75
N HIS A 60 4.81 0.29 -12.62
CA HIS A 60 6.06 1.06 -12.62
C HIS A 60 6.02 2.30 -11.73
N LEU A 61 4.84 2.74 -11.30
CA LEU A 61 4.67 4.04 -10.62
C LEU A 61 3.84 3.92 -9.34
N LYS A 62 4.03 2.84 -8.55
CA LYS A 62 3.38 2.65 -7.24
C LYS A 62 3.79 3.76 -6.27
N ARG A 63 3.18 4.93 -6.41
CA ARG A 63 3.42 6.11 -5.59
C ARG A 63 2.36 6.13 -4.50
N ARG A 64 2.84 6.13 -3.26
CA ARG A 64 2.02 6.51 -2.11
C ARG A 64 1.66 7.99 -2.27
N LEU A 65 0.54 8.38 -1.67
CA LEU A 65 0.13 9.78 -1.62
C LEU A 65 1.17 10.67 -0.94
N TYR A 66 1.89 10.12 0.05
CA TYR A 66 2.91 10.86 0.76
C TYR A 66 4.11 10.00 1.16
N HIS A 67 5.21 10.68 1.47
CA HIS A 67 6.32 10.16 2.24
C HIS A 67 6.43 10.94 3.55
N SER A 68 6.24 10.26 4.67
CA SER A 68 6.48 10.81 6.00
C SER A 68 7.95 11.12 6.19
N ALA A 69 8.25 12.17 6.97
CA ALA A 69 9.61 12.43 7.41
C ALA A 69 10.12 11.22 8.21
N ARG A 70 11.28 10.68 7.82
CA ARG A 70 11.85 9.45 8.36
C ARG A 70 13.36 9.53 8.42
N LYS A 71 13.92 9.02 9.51
CA LYS A 71 15.35 8.72 9.65
C LYS A 71 15.67 7.34 9.08
N GLU A 72 16.94 7.07 8.85
CA GLU A 72 17.41 5.78 8.34
C GLU A 72 16.98 4.59 9.22
N ILE A 73 17.06 4.74 10.54
CA ILE A 73 16.64 3.71 11.50
C ILE A 73 15.14 3.37 11.41
N GLU A 74 14.34 4.29 10.87
CA GLU A 74 12.87 4.18 10.74
C GLU A 74 12.44 3.70 9.36
N ALA A 75 13.39 3.51 8.44
CA ALA A 75 13.10 3.15 7.05
C ALA A 75 12.37 1.80 6.93
N MET A 76 12.50 0.92 7.93
CA MET A 76 11.87 -0.39 7.97
C MET A 76 10.63 -0.45 8.88
N ILE A 77 10.15 0.69 9.38
CA ILE A 77 8.99 0.73 10.29
C ILE A 77 7.73 1.07 9.49
N ASN A 78 6.62 0.36 9.73
CA ASN A 78 5.32 0.73 9.15
C ASN A 78 4.85 2.11 9.66
N ASP A 79 3.90 2.74 8.95
CA ASP A 79 3.19 3.88 9.52
C ASP A 79 2.18 3.35 10.55
N TYR A 80 2.28 3.82 11.80
CA TYR A 80 1.46 3.33 12.91
C TYR A 80 0.89 4.48 13.75
N HIS A 81 -0.20 4.20 14.45
CA HIS A 81 -0.79 5.13 15.41
C HIS A 81 -0.43 4.69 16.83
N ILE A 82 0.16 5.59 17.63
CA ILE A 82 0.73 5.26 18.95
C ILE A 82 -0.32 4.64 19.89
N LEU A 83 -1.51 5.25 20.00
CA LEU A 83 -2.58 4.76 20.88
C LEU A 83 -3.07 3.36 20.46
N LEU A 84 -3.34 3.17 19.16
CA LEU A 84 -3.79 1.88 18.64
C LEU A 84 -2.74 0.79 18.83
N LEU A 85 -1.45 1.09 18.60
CA LEU A 85 -0.38 0.13 18.85
C LEU A 85 -0.31 -0.29 20.33
N THR A 86 -0.53 0.66 21.24
CA THR A 86 -0.47 0.40 22.69
C THR A 86 -1.63 -0.49 23.15
N LEU A 87 -2.84 -0.25 22.63
CA LEU A 87 -4.03 -1.01 22.97
C LEU A 87 -4.09 -2.38 22.26
N TRP A 88 -3.89 -2.38 20.94
CA TRP A 88 -4.07 -3.57 20.10
C TRP A 88 -2.84 -4.48 20.08
N LYS A 89 -1.63 -3.93 20.19
CA LYS A 89 -0.36 -4.68 20.13
C LYS A 89 -0.28 -5.58 18.88
N GLY A 90 -0.66 -5.02 17.73
CA GLY A 90 -0.70 -5.71 16.44
C GLY A 90 0.04 -4.93 15.34
N ASN A 91 0.43 -5.63 14.27
CA ASN A 91 1.02 -4.99 13.09
C ASN A 91 -0.02 -4.12 12.37
N MET A 92 0.34 -2.88 12.02
CA MET A 92 -0.53 -1.95 11.31
C MET A 92 0.25 -1.16 10.26
N ASP A 93 -0.35 -0.94 9.09
CA ASP A 93 0.18 -0.06 8.04
C ASP A 93 -0.90 0.97 7.72
N ILE A 94 -1.04 1.96 8.61
CA ILE A 94 -2.05 3.01 8.49
C ILE A 94 -1.59 3.99 7.42
N GLN A 95 -2.43 4.23 6.42
CA GLN A 95 -2.16 5.19 5.37
C GLN A 95 -3.28 6.22 5.29
N PHE A 96 -2.92 7.50 5.24
CA PHE A 96 -3.88 8.55 4.89
C PHE A 96 -4.31 8.43 3.43
N ILE A 97 -5.62 8.49 3.20
CA ILE A 97 -6.25 8.45 1.88
C ILE A 97 -7.01 9.77 1.72
N SER A 98 -6.60 10.59 0.76
CA SER A 98 -7.23 11.88 0.47
C SER A 98 -8.18 11.85 -0.73
N GLU A 99 -8.42 10.67 -1.31
CA GLU A 99 -9.31 10.54 -2.46
C GLU A 99 -10.75 10.27 -2.00
N HIS A 100 -11.72 10.83 -2.72
CA HIS A 100 -13.14 10.55 -2.55
C HIS A 100 -13.73 9.81 -3.77
N SER A 101 -12.87 9.12 -4.53
CA SER A 101 -13.21 8.53 -5.83
C SER A 101 -13.91 7.17 -5.70
N TYR A 102 -14.49 6.70 -6.80
CA TYR A 102 -15.01 5.34 -6.95
C TYR A 102 -14.01 4.26 -6.52
N ALA A 103 -12.71 4.48 -6.70
CA ALA A 103 -11.68 3.50 -6.34
C ALA A 103 -11.62 3.21 -4.83
N LEU A 104 -11.95 4.20 -3.98
CA LEU A 104 -12.03 4.00 -2.53
C LEU A 104 -13.27 3.18 -2.17
N VAL A 105 -14.42 3.53 -2.76
CA VAL A 105 -15.69 2.81 -2.52
C VAL A 105 -15.57 1.37 -3.00
N ASP A 106 -15.07 1.14 -4.21
CA ASP A 106 -14.79 -0.20 -4.75
C ASP A 106 -13.85 -1.01 -3.84
N TYR A 107 -12.79 -0.38 -3.34
CA TYR A 107 -11.89 -1.04 -2.40
C TYR A 107 -12.60 -1.42 -1.10
N ILE A 108 -13.37 -0.52 -0.48
CA ILE A 108 -14.12 -0.81 0.74
C ILE A 108 -15.12 -1.94 0.49
N THR A 109 -15.91 -1.85 -0.57
CA THR A 109 -16.89 -2.87 -0.97
C THR A 109 -16.23 -4.22 -1.15
N LYS A 110 -15.11 -4.30 -1.88
CA LYS A 110 -14.35 -5.56 -2.06
C LYS A 110 -13.91 -6.23 -0.76
N TYR A 111 -13.63 -5.46 0.29
CA TYR A 111 -13.27 -6.02 1.59
C TYR A 111 -14.49 -6.41 2.42
N LEU A 112 -15.57 -5.63 2.34
CA LEU A 112 -16.84 -5.97 3.00
C LEU A 112 -17.43 -7.26 2.41
N THR A 113 -17.46 -7.36 1.08
CA THR A 113 -18.02 -8.52 0.36
C THR A 113 -17.02 -9.65 0.18
N LYS A 114 -15.82 -9.57 0.76
CA LYS A 114 -14.79 -10.61 0.61
C LYS A 114 -15.23 -11.97 1.15
N ALA A 115 -16.05 -11.95 2.21
CA ALA A 115 -16.65 -13.15 2.80
C ALA A 115 -17.88 -13.60 2.00
N ASP A 116 -18.57 -12.66 1.35
CA ASP A 116 -19.72 -12.89 0.48
C ASP A 116 -19.24 -13.40 -0.87
N LYS A 117 -18.73 -14.63 -0.91
CA LYS A 117 -18.53 -15.34 -2.17
C LYS A 117 -19.90 -15.70 -2.74
N SER A 118 -20.48 -14.83 -3.56
CA SER A 118 -21.54 -15.27 -4.46
C SER A 118 -20.92 -16.23 -5.51
N HIS A 119 -21.61 -17.32 -5.80
CA HIS A 119 -21.26 -18.26 -6.87
C HIS A 119 -21.49 -17.69 -8.29
N LEU A 120 -21.66 -16.37 -8.41
CA LEU A 120 -21.98 -15.71 -9.67
C LEU A 120 -20.66 -15.30 -10.34
N SER A 121 -20.36 -15.94 -11.46
CA SER A 121 -19.30 -15.52 -12.38
C SER A 121 -19.49 -14.05 -12.74
N ASN A 122 -18.38 -13.32 -12.86
CA ASN A 122 -18.35 -11.89 -13.27
C ASN A 122 -19.08 -11.60 -14.61
N ASP A 123 -19.51 -12.64 -15.33
CA ASP A 123 -20.25 -12.57 -16.59
C ASP A 123 -21.70 -12.09 -16.41
N ASP A 124 -22.29 -12.15 -15.21
CA ASP A 124 -23.73 -11.89 -15.02
C ASP A 124 -24.13 -10.40 -14.96
N PHE A 125 -23.17 -9.47 -14.83
CA PHE A 125 -23.49 -8.04 -14.69
C PHE A 125 -23.24 -7.20 -15.95
N GLY A 126 -22.73 -7.78 -17.04
CA GLY A 126 -22.61 -7.08 -18.33
C GLY A 126 -21.87 -5.73 -18.29
N LEU A 127 -21.06 -5.48 -17.25
CA LEU A 127 -20.25 -4.28 -17.15
C LEU A 127 -18.96 -4.56 -17.92
N ASP A 128 -18.93 -4.02 -19.13
CA ASP A 128 -17.76 -4.05 -19.99
C ASP A 128 -16.55 -3.43 -19.28
N ASP A 129 -15.59 -4.28 -18.93
CA ASP A 129 -14.27 -3.93 -18.37
C ASP A 129 -13.49 -2.94 -19.26
N SER A 130 -13.91 -2.71 -20.52
CA SER A 130 -13.34 -1.70 -21.41
C SER A 130 -13.61 -0.26 -20.97
N ILE A 131 -14.68 0.00 -20.19
CA ILE A 131 -15.02 1.34 -19.71
C ILE A 131 -14.10 1.76 -18.56
N ILE A 132 -13.60 0.80 -17.77
CA ILE A 132 -12.70 1.07 -16.63
C ILE A 132 -11.23 1.18 -17.07
N ARG A 133 -10.91 0.77 -18.32
CA ARG A 133 -9.56 0.78 -18.90
C ARG A 133 -9.30 1.92 -19.91
N LYS A 134 -9.76 3.14 -19.62
CA LYS A 134 -9.23 4.36 -20.24
C LYS A 134 -8.63 5.28 -19.19
#